data_AF-A0A9D4C7G5-F1
#
_entry.id   AF-A0A9D4C7G5-F1
#
_cell.length_a   1.000
_cell.length_b   1.000
_cell.length_c   1.000
_cell.angle_alpha   90.00
_cell.angle_beta   90.00
_cell.angle_gamma   90.00
#
_symmetry.space_group_name_H-M   'P 1'
#
loop_
_entity.id
_entity.type
_entity.pdbx_description
1 polymer ?
#
loop_
_entity_poly.entity_id
_entity_poly.type
_entity_poly.pdbx_seq_one_letter_code
_entity_poly.pdbx_strand_id
1 'polypeptide(L)'
;MPEVPVRVDGRIAVFCDPPNYPREYISVTGFGSAVGVHPKALLRDVNGVVGQVEGELRKDGVVALGEIGLDRSVPEREWSRQEEMFVGLLELACPRQPVILHIRAGHVLL
;
A
#
# COMPACT_ATOMS: atom_id res chain seq x y z
N MET A 1 -3.45 -25.02 -8.29
CA MET A 1 -2.16 -24.38 -8.63
C MET A 1 -2.38 -23.58 -9.90
N PRO A 2 -1.80 -22.39 -10.06
CA PRO A 2 -1.94 -21.65 -11.32
C PRO A 2 -1.44 -22.54 -12.48
N GLU A 3 -2.21 -22.60 -13.56
CA GLU A 3 -1.88 -23.38 -14.76
C GLU A 3 -0.72 -22.77 -15.56
N VAL A 4 -0.40 -21.50 -15.28
CA VAL A 4 0.71 -20.77 -15.87
C VAL A 4 1.96 -20.93 -15.00
N PRO A 5 3.11 -21.35 -15.57
CA PRO A 5 4.37 -21.39 -14.85
C PRO A 5 4.72 -20.01 -14.27
N VAL A 6 4.93 -19.95 -12.95
CA VAL A 6 5.34 -18.73 -12.26
C VAL A 6 6.84 -18.79 -11.98
N ARG A 7 7.58 -17.77 -12.41
CA ARG A 7 8.97 -17.55 -12.02
C ARG A 7 9.02 -16.40 -11.02
N VAL A 8 9.68 -16.62 -9.88
CA VAL A 8 9.95 -15.57 -8.90
C VAL A 8 11.18 -14.79 -9.35
N ASP A 9 11.04 -13.49 -9.57
CA ASP A 9 12.11 -12.60 -10.05
C ASP A 9 12.63 -11.63 -8.99
N GLY A 10 11.99 -11.60 -7.82
CA GLY A 10 12.37 -10.71 -6.73
C GLY A 10 11.43 -10.83 -5.53
N ARG A 11 11.68 -10.00 -4.53
CA ARG A 11 10.89 -9.92 -3.30
C ARG A 11 10.69 -8.46 -2.92
N ILE A 12 9.57 -8.15 -2.27
CA ILE A 12 9.27 -6.81 -1.77
C ILE A 12 8.85 -6.92 -0.31
N ALA A 13 9.50 -6.14 0.56
CA ALA A 13 9.05 -5.92 1.93
C ALA A 13 8.02 -4.78 1.93
N VAL A 14 6.87 -4.98 2.56
CA VAL A 14 5.74 -4.04 2.50
C VAL A 14 5.58 -3.35 3.84
N PHE A 15 5.77 -2.03 3.86
CA PHE A 15 5.59 -1.18 5.03
C PHE A 15 4.29 -0.41 4.87
N CYS A 16 3.25 -0.84 5.56
CA CYS A 16 1.88 -0.36 5.34
C CYS A 16 1.29 0.43 6.53
N ASP A 17 2.13 0.81 7.50
CA ASP A 17 1.75 1.51 8.73
C ASP A 17 2.69 2.72 8.97
N PRO A 18 2.30 3.94 8.53
CA PRO A 18 3.17 5.12 8.53
C PRO A 18 3.85 5.48 9.86
N PRO A 19 3.19 5.35 11.02
CA PRO A 19 3.84 5.54 12.32
C PRO A 19 5.01 4.60 12.60
N ASN A 20 5.06 3.45 11.92
CA ASN A 20 6.03 2.38 12.14
C ASN A 20 6.98 2.18 10.94
N TYR A 21 7.01 3.14 10.00
CA TYR A 21 8.00 3.11 8.93
C TYR A 21 9.43 3.12 9.47
N PRO A 22 10.34 2.36 8.84
CA PRO A 22 11.73 2.39 9.24
C PRO A 22 12.35 3.75 8.88
N ARG A 23 13.43 4.11 9.58
CA ARG A 23 14.19 5.33 9.24
C ARG A 23 14.88 5.20 7.88
N GLU A 24 15.32 4.00 7.55
CA GLU A 24 16.03 3.64 6.33
C GLU A 24 15.47 2.33 5.76
N TYR A 25 15.33 2.27 4.44
CA TYR A 25 14.93 1.05 3.74
C TYR A 25 16.17 0.29 3.32
N ILE A 26 16.39 -0.87 3.92
CA ILE A 26 17.56 -1.69 3.62
C ILE A 26 17.32 -2.36 2.27
N SER A 27 18.16 -2.01 1.30
CA SER A 27 18.36 -2.81 0.08
C SER A 27 19.10 -4.09 0.45
N VAL A 28 18.36 -5.11 0.91
CA VAL A 28 18.90 -6.47 0.97
C VAL A 28 18.94 -6.97 -0.47
N THR A 29 20.05 -7.55 -0.91
CA THR A 29 20.18 -8.07 -2.28
C THR A 29 18.99 -8.97 -2.63
N GLY A 30 18.21 -8.57 -3.64
CA GLY A 30 16.99 -9.27 -4.08
C GLY A 30 15.68 -8.85 -3.40
N PHE A 31 15.71 -7.85 -2.52
CA PHE A 31 14.53 -7.24 -1.88
C PHE A 31 14.44 -5.74 -2.18
N GLY A 32 13.28 -5.31 -2.70
CA GLY A 32 12.86 -3.91 -2.67
C GLY A 32 11.92 -3.63 -1.50
N SER A 33 11.64 -2.36 -1.24
CA SER A 33 10.62 -1.94 -0.26
C SER A 33 9.42 -1.32 -0.96
N ALA A 34 8.23 -1.54 -0.39
CA ALA A 34 7.02 -0.80 -0.72
C ALA A 34 6.56 -0.02 0.51
N VAL A 35 6.00 1.16 0.27
CA VAL A 35 5.43 2.02 1.32
C VAL A 35 4.00 2.38 0.97
N GLY A 36 3.10 2.33 1.94
CA GLY A 36 1.68 2.59 1.72
C GLY A 36 0.89 2.58 3.01
N VAL A 37 -0.43 2.63 2.91
CA VAL A 37 -1.31 2.63 4.08
C VAL A 37 -2.32 1.51 3.92
N HIS A 38 -2.23 0.51 4.79
CA HIS A 38 -3.17 -0.59 4.76
C HIS A 38 -4.59 -0.06 5.02
N PRO A 39 -5.62 -0.52 4.29
CA PRO A 39 -7.00 -0.01 4.39
C PRO A 39 -7.64 -0.08 5.78
N LYS A 40 -7.11 -0.91 6.68
CA LYS A 40 -7.54 -1.02 8.09
C LYS A 40 -6.90 -0.01 9.05
N ALA A 41 -5.89 0.74 8.61
CA ALA A 41 -5.25 1.74 9.46
C ALA A 41 -6.23 2.86 9.85
N LEU A 42 -7.23 3.15 8.98
CA LEU A 42 -8.29 4.13 9.23
C LEU A 42 -7.68 5.42 9.83
N LEU A 43 -6.74 6.05 9.12
CA LEU A 43 -6.08 7.30 9.51
C LEU A 43 -6.90 8.52 9.07
N ARG A 44 -6.93 9.59 9.89
CA ARG A 44 -7.87 10.72 9.73
C ARG A 44 -7.32 11.83 8.85
N ASP A 45 -6.02 12.07 8.96
CA ASP A 45 -5.34 13.11 8.21
C ASP A 45 -4.89 12.57 6.85
N VAL A 46 -5.78 12.60 5.86
CA VAL A 46 -5.50 12.08 4.51
C VAL A 46 -4.33 12.84 3.89
N ASN A 47 -4.38 14.17 3.87
CA ASN A 47 -3.37 15.00 3.22
C ASN A 47 -1.99 14.84 3.87
N GLY A 48 -1.92 14.85 5.20
CA GLY A 48 -0.66 14.66 5.92
C GLY A 48 -0.06 13.28 5.66
N VAL A 49 -0.89 12.24 5.65
CA VAL A 49 -0.46 10.87 5.38
C VAL A 49 -0.01 10.69 3.93
N VAL A 50 -0.74 11.23 2.95
CA VAL A 50 -0.37 11.19 1.53
C VAL A 50 0.97 11.91 1.32
N GLY A 51 1.15 13.10 1.90
CA GLY A 51 2.42 13.83 1.84
C GLY A 51 3.58 13.06 2.49
N GLN A 52 3.32 12.35 3.60
CA GLN A 52 4.32 11.47 4.21
C GLN A 52 4.71 10.34 3.26
N VAL A 53 3.74 9.62 2.68
CA VAL A 53 4.00 8.52 1.74
C VAL A 53 4.76 9.00 0.52
N GLU A 54 4.40 10.17 -0.04
CA GLU A 54 5.13 10.77 -1.15
C GLU A 54 6.60 11.04 -0.81
N GLY A 55 6.89 11.50 0.42
CA GLY A 55 8.25 11.67 0.90
C GLY A 55 9.03 10.36 0.99
N GLU A 56 8.37 9.29 1.45
CA GLU A 56 8.98 7.95 1.56
C GLU A 56 9.24 7.32 0.19
N LEU A 57 8.33 7.51 -0.78
CA LEU A 57 8.49 7.04 -2.15
C LEU A 57 9.75 7.54 -2.86
N ARG A 58 10.31 8.66 -2.40
CA ARG A 58 11.52 9.27 -2.95
C ARG A 58 12.82 8.73 -2.33
N LYS A 59 12.73 7.88 -1.29
CA LYS A 59 13.91 7.32 -0.62
C LYS A 59 14.47 6.13 -1.38
N ASP A 60 15.80 5.98 -1.30
CA ASP A 60 16.50 4.84 -1.85
C ASP A 60 15.97 3.52 -1.27
N GLY A 61 15.82 2.52 -2.14
CA GLY A 61 15.32 1.20 -1.76
C GLY A 61 13.80 1.06 -1.76
N VAL A 62 13.05 2.16 -1.87
CA VAL A 62 11.60 2.12 -2.12
C VAL A 62 11.35 1.99 -3.61
N VAL A 63 10.71 0.89 -4.01
CA VAL A 63 10.53 0.50 -5.42
C VAL A 63 9.07 0.29 -5.79
N ALA A 64 8.15 0.44 -4.84
CA ALA A 64 6.74 0.18 -5.03
C ALA A 64 5.87 1.04 -4.10
N LEU A 65 4.65 1.35 -4.55
CA LEU A 65 3.62 1.94 -3.73
C LEU A 65 2.77 0.80 -3.16
N GLY A 66 2.59 0.76 -1.86
CA GLY A 66 1.71 -0.19 -1.21
C GLY A 66 2.23 -0.71 0.12
N GLU A 67 1.40 -1.40 0.89
CA GLU A 67 0.06 -1.83 0.52
C GLU A 67 -0.97 -0.70 0.64
N ILE A 68 -1.80 -0.52 -0.40
CA ILE A 68 -2.95 0.40 -0.41
C ILE A 68 -4.18 -0.35 -0.93
N GLY A 69 -5.38 0.14 -0.66
CA GLY A 69 -6.58 -0.42 -1.29
C GLY A 69 -7.83 -0.31 -0.45
N LEU A 70 -8.69 -1.32 -0.57
CA LEU A 70 -10.02 -1.35 0.03
C LEU A 70 -10.23 -2.66 0.81
N ASP A 71 -10.72 -2.54 2.03
CA ASP A 71 -11.10 -3.65 2.90
C ASP A 71 -12.47 -3.38 3.52
N ARG A 72 -13.50 -4.02 2.96
CA ARG A 72 -14.89 -3.87 3.40
C ARG A 72 -15.25 -4.76 4.61
N SER A 73 -14.25 -5.36 5.28
CA SER A 73 -14.46 -5.98 6.59
C SER A 73 -14.45 -4.97 7.75
N VAL A 74 -14.08 -3.71 7.49
CA VAL A 74 -14.26 -2.60 8.45
C VAL A 74 -15.73 -2.15 8.49
N PRO A 75 -16.17 -1.47 9.56
CA PRO A 75 -17.53 -0.93 9.63
C PRO A 75 -17.87 -0.03 8.43
N GLU A 76 -19.11 -0.14 7.92
CA GLU A 76 -19.57 0.59 6.74
C GLU A 76 -19.39 2.11 6.84
N ARG A 77 -19.54 2.68 8.03
CA ARG A 77 -19.30 4.11 8.28
C ARG A 77 -17.87 4.58 7.97
N GLU A 78 -16.91 3.67 7.85
CA GLU A 78 -15.51 3.98 7.55
C GLU A 78 -15.20 3.83 6.05
N TRP A 79 -16.14 3.33 5.24
CA TRP A 79 -15.92 3.01 3.83
C TRP A 79 -15.55 4.22 2.98
N SER A 80 -16.30 5.31 3.08
CA SER A 80 -16.01 6.52 2.31
C SER A 80 -14.63 7.09 2.64
N ARG A 81 -14.19 6.95 3.88
CA ARG A 81 -12.88 7.41 4.34
C ARG A 81 -11.74 6.51 3.87
N GLN A 82 -11.99 5.21 3.83
CA GLN A 82 -11.05 4.26 3.23
C GLN A 82 -10.89 4.54 1.74
N GLU A 83 -11.98 4.87 1.03
CA GLU A 83 -11.95 5.29 -0.38
C GLU A 83 -11.16 6.59 -0.57
N GLU A 84 -11.39 7.61 0.26
CA GLU A 84 -10.68 8.88 0.20
C GLU A 84 -9.16 8.69 0.36
N MET A 85 -8.73 7.92 1.37
CA MET A 85 -7.32 7.56 1.55
C MET A 85 -6.77 6.77 0.36
N PHE A 86 -7.52 5.79 -0.15
CA PHE A 86 -7.07 4.97 -1.28
C PHE A 86 -6.88 5.82 -2.55
N VAL A 87 -7.82 6.70 -2.87
CA VAL A 87 -7.71 7.61 -4.03
C VAL A 87 -6.52 8.54 -3.87
N GLY A 88 -6.36 9.19 -2.71
CA GLY A 88 -5.23 10.10 -2.48
C GLY A 88 -3.87 9.42 -2.59
N LEU A 89 -3.75 8.16 -2.15
CA LEU A 89 -2.51 7.39 -2.33
C LEU A 89 -2.33 6.92 -3.78
N LEU A 90 -3.41 6.56 -4.48
CA LEU A 90 -3.34 6.10 -5.87
C LEU A 90 -2.89 7.21 -6.82
N GLU A 91 -3.14 8.48 -6.50
CA GLU A 91 -2.61 9.63 -7.23
C GLU A 91 -1.07 9.72 -7.20
N LEU A 92 -0.42 9.08 -6.23
CA LEU A 92 1.04 8.96 -6.18
C LEU A 92 1.61 7.87 -7.11
N ALA A 93 0.76 7.07 -7.75
CA ALA A 93 1.20 5.97 -8.59
C ALA A 93 1.97 6.48 -9.83
N CYS A 94 3.12 5.85 -10.10
CA CYS A 94 3.97 6.15 -11.26
C CYS A 94 3.93 4.97 -12.23
N PRO A 95 3.83 5.18 -13.56
CA PRO A 95 3.77 4.08 -14.54
C PRO A 95 4.95 3.10 -14.50
N ARG A 96 6.10 3.52 -13.97
CA ARG A 96 7.31 2.69 -13.87
C ARG A 96 7.45 1.99 -12.52
N GLN A 97 6.49 2.16 -11.64
CA GLN A 97 6.51 1.67 -10.27
C GLN A 97 5.30 0.75 -10.01
N PRO A 98 5.51 -0.48 -9.53
CA PRO A 98 4.41 -1.35 -9.15
C PRO A 98 3.56 -0.74 -8.03
N VAL A 99 2.26 -1.04 -8.08
CA VAL A 99 1.32 -0.80 -6.97
C VAL A 99 0.91 -2.14 -6.36
N ILE A 100 1.05 -2.27 -5.05
CA ILE A 100 0.62 -3.44 -4.28
C ILE A 100 -0.76 -3.12 -3.69
N LEU A 101 -1.76 -3.88 -4.16
CA LEU A 101 -3.15 -3.66 -3.82
C LEU A 101 -3.66 -4.67 -2.79
N HIS A 102 -4.30 -4.16 -1.74
CA HIS A 102 -5.20 -4.92 -0.88
C HIS A 102 -6.62 -4.78 -1.40
N ILE A 103 -7.26 -5.90 -1.71
CA ILE A 103 -8.68 -5.90 -2.05
C ILE A 103 -9.37 -6.99 -1.25
N ARG A 104 -10.24 -6.57 -0.32
CA ARG A 104 -11.12 -7.48 0.41
C ARG A 104 -12.56 -7.02 0.29
N ALA A 105 -13.36 -7.84 -0.39
CA ALA A 105 -14.80 -7.70 -0.41
C ALA A 105 -15.39 -7.94 0.98
N GLY A 106 -16.53 -7.29 1.25
CA GLY A 106 -17.29 -7.47 2.47
C GLY A 106 -18.14 -8.72 2.36
N HIS A 107 -18.60 -9.24 3.50
CA HIS A 107 -19.68 -10.21 3.50
C HIS A 107 -20.99 -9.48 3.18
N VAL A 108 -21.23 -9.18 1.91
CA VAL A 108 -22.58 -8.86 1.46
C VAL A 108 -23.26 -10.21 1.23
N LEU A 109 -24.07 -10.63 2.19
CA LEU A 109 -25.13 -11.62 1.91
C LEU A 109 -26.06 -10.94 0.90
N LEU A 110 -25.93 -11.31 -0.37
CA LEU A 110 -26.97 -11.07 -1.38
C LEU A 110 -28.18 -11.98 -1.08
#